data_AF-A0A7Z2VY14-F1
#
_entry.id   AF-A0A7Z2VY14-F1
#
_cell.length_a   1.000
_cell.length_b   1.000
_cell.length_c   1.000
_cell.angle_alpha   90.00
_cell.angle_beta   90.00
_cell.angle_gamma   90.00
#
_symmetry.space_group_name_H-M   'P 1'
#
loop_
_entity.id
_entity.type
_entity.pdbx_description
1 polymer ?
#
loop_
_entity_poly.entity_id
_entity_poly.type
_entity_poly.pdbx_seq_one_letter_code
_entity_poly.pdbx_strand_id
1 'polypeptide(L)'
;MTAAYDMFMKQYHATGSEKADGYSREAFIGLTPHERDEVFRLLVTELPWSVEWLFFVNAERALPIVKEAEQKSRNDPYGDTYKLQTAIVDHTGDLTYQNHMIEDYPAYHKRKKPLVVDAINRTPANETTVDFFKELVLTETNEDAAAGASMYFLDSLNVANATQHDRVIYDRLLDELRSDDTSAKRRAIVQAESTAGLTDS
;
A
#
# COMPACT_ATOMS: atom_id res chain seq x y z
N MET A 1 -4.90 -8.71 34.99
CA MET A 1 -4.26 -8.29 33.74
C MET A 1 -3.51 -9.48 33.18
N THR A 2 -3.67 -9.73 31.89
CA THR A 2 -2.99 -10.81 31.16
C THR A 2 -1.61 -10.36 30.70
N ALA A 3 -0.71 -11.32 30.45
CA ALA A 3 0.62 -11.01 29.90
C ALA A 3 0.54 -10.30 28.54
N ALA A 4 -0.49 -10.59 27.75
CA ALA A 4 -0.75 -9.92 26.48
C ALA A 4 -1.07 -8.44 26.69
N TYR A 5 -1.94 -8.12 27.66
CA TYR A 5 -2.27 -6.73 27.98
C TYR A 5 -1.06 -5.97 28.53
N ASP A 6 -0.27 -6.57 29.43
CA ASP A 6 0.93 -5.92 29.97
C ASP A 6 1.94 -5.59 28.87
N MET A 7 2.09 -6.51 27.90
CA MET A 7 2.96 -6.29 26.74
C MET A 7 2.40 -5.22 25.79
N PHE A 8 1.09 -5.23 25.53
CA PHE A 8 0.44 -4.17 24.77
C PHE A 8 0.71 -2.81 25.41
N MET A 9 0.47 -2.66 26.72
CA MET A 9 0.68 -1.38 27.41
C MET A 9 2.15 -0.94 27.39
N LYS A 10 3.08 -1.89 27.49
CA LYS A 10 4.52 -1.60 27.33
C LYS A 10 4.81 -1.02 25.93
N GLN A 11 4.29 -1.65 24.87
CA GLN A 11 4.47 -1.17 23.49
C GLN A 11 3.71 0.13 23.20
N TYR A 12 2.53 0.30 23.80
CA TYR A 12 1.72 1.50 23.69
C TYR A 12 2.48 2.73 24.24
N HIS A 13 3.12 2.58 25.40
CA HIS A 13 3.91 3.62 26.05
C HIS A 13 5.36 3.73 25.56
N ALA A 14 5.80 2.89 24.61
CA ALA A 14 7.13 2.98 24.04
C ALA A 14 7.33 4.32 23.30
N THR A 15 8.58 4.78 23.23
CA THR A 15 8.95 6.03 22.54
C THR A 15 10.18 5.82 21.66
N GLY A 16 10.40 6.73 20.70
CA GLY A 16 11.56 6.65 19.81
C GLY A 16 11.56 5.39 18.93
N SER A 17 12.71 4.74 18.81
CA SER A 17 12.89 3.56 17.97
C SER A 17 11.99 2.40 18.38
N GLU A 18 11.76 2.20 19.68
CA GLU A 18 10.90 1.12 20.18
C GLU A 18 9.44 1.29 19.75
N LYS A 19 8.98 2.54 19.56
CA LYS A 19 7.63 2.79 19.02
C LYS A 19 7.55 2.55 17.52
N ALA A 20 8.65 2.75 16.80
CA ALA A 20 8.72 2.58 15.36
C ALA A 20 8.57 1.11 14.93
N ASP A 21 8.97 0.17 15.80
CA ASP A 21 8.80 -1.28 15.59
C ASP A 21 7.32 -1.72 15.63
N GLY A 22 6.45 -0.89 16.21
CA GLY A 22 5.01 -1.15 16.29
C GLY A 22 4.63 -2.20 17.34
N TYR A 23 3.46 -2.80 17.16
CA TYR A 23 2.97 -3.85 18.06
C TYR A 23 3.38 -5.24 17.59
N SER A 24 3.58 -6.14 18.55
CA SER A 24 3.75 -7.57 18.25
C SER A 24 2.41 -8.28 18.31
N ARG A 25 2.20 -9.31 17.49
CA ARG A 25 0.95 -10.09 17.46
C ARG A 25 0.59 -10.68 18.83
N GLU A 26 1.60 -11.07 19.60
CA GLU A 26 1.47 -11.67 20.93
C GLU A 26 0.80 -10.70 21.93
N ALA A 27 0.81 -9.38 21.66
CA ALA A 27 0.19 -8.37 22.52
C ALA A 27 -1.35 -8.43 22.47
N PHE A 28 -1.90 -9.18 21.52
CA PHE A 28 -3.33 -9.28 21.27
C PHE A 28 -3.88 -10.69 21.54
N ILE A 29 -3.01 -11.71 21.59
CA ILE A 29 -3.41 -13.11 21.80
C ILE A 29 -3.58 -13.38 23.30
N GLY A 30 -4.78 -13.81 23.71
CA GLY A 30 -5.07 -14.14 25.10
C GLY A 30 -5.63 -12.98 25.94
N LEU A 31 -5.91 -11.83 25.31
CA LEU A 31 -6.65 -10.75 25.94
C LEU A 31 -8.05 -11.22 26.38
N THR A 32 -8.43 -10.86 27.61
CA THR A 32 -9.82 -11.00 28.08
C THR A 32 -10.74 -10.04 27.31
N PRO A 33 -12.08 -10.25 27.31
CA PRO A 33 -13.00 -9.34 26.64
C PRO A 33 -12.87 -7.88 27.10
N HIS A 34 -12.69 -7.65 28.40
CA HIS A 34 -12.52 -6.31 28.95
C HIS A 34 -11.23 -5.64 28.46
N GLU A 35 -10.11 -6.36 28.51
CA GLU A 35 -8.81 -5.87 28.02
C GLU A 35 -8.86 -5.61 26.51
N ARG A 36 -9.55 -6.47 25.75
CA ARG A 36 -9.73 -6.30 24.31
C ARG A 36 -10.46 -4.99 23.98
N ASP A 37 -11.51 -4.66 24.74
CA ASP A 37 -12.25 -3.41 24.57
C ASP A 37 -11.41 -2.17 24.89
N GLU A 38 -10.54 -2.28 25.90
CA GLU A 38 -9.63 -1.20 26.25
C GLU A 38 -8.53 -1.00 25.20
N VAL A 39 -7.85 -2.08 24.82
CA VAL A 39 -6.85 -2.11 23.75
C VAL A 39 -7.43 -1.54 22.45
N PHE A 40 -8.64 -1.95 22.08
CA PHE A 40 -9.33 -1.43 20.89
C PHE A 40 -9.50 0.10 20.97
N ARG A 41 -9.97 0.64 22.10
CA ARG A 41 -10.11 2.10 22.26
C ARG A 41 -8.78 2.84 22.17
N LEU A 42 -7.71 2.27 22.73
CA LEU A 42 -6.37 2.87 22.67
C LEU A 42 -5.85 2.88 21.23
N LEU A 43 -5.97 1.76 20.51
CA LEU A 43 -5.59 1.69 19.11
C LEU A 43 -6.34 2.70 18.23
N VAL A 44 -7.63 2.98 18.48
CA VAL A 44 -8.37 4.00 17.71
C VAL A 44 -7.71 5.38 17.78
N THR A 45 -7.08 5.73 18.91
CA THR A 45 -6.42 7.03 19.09
C THR A 45 -5.10 7.16 18.33
N GLU A 46 -4.57 6.05 17.80
CA GLU A 46 -3.29 5.99 17.08
C GLU A 46 -3.45 5.82 15.57
N LEU A 47 -4.68 5.91 15.06
CA LEU A 47 -4.91 5.91 13.62
C LEU A 47 -4.09 7.04 12.93
N PRO A 48 -3.51 6.78 11.75
CA PRO A 48 -3.65 5.57 10.94
C PRO A 48 -2.65 4.44 11.24
N TRP A 49 -1.72 4.62 12.18
CA TRP A 49 -0.59 3.71 12.42
C TRP A 49 -0.99 2.35 13.02
N SER A 50 -2.12 2.33 13.72
CA SER A 50 -2.65 1.15 14.41
C SER A 50 -3.67 0.34 13.59
N VAL A 51 -3.95 0.73 12.34
CA VAL A 51 -5.12 0.24 11.59
C VAL A 51 -5.15 -1.29 11.43
N GLU A 52 -4.02 -1.92 11.11
CA GLU A 52 -3.92 -3.38 10.98
C GLU A 52 -4.28 -4.09 12.29
N TRP A 53 -3.83 -3.54 13.42
CA TRP A 53 -4.10 -4.10 14.75
C TRP A 53 -5.55 -3.90 15.18
N LEU A 54 -6.19 -2.81 14.77
CA LEU A 54 -7.63 -2.63 15.00
C LEU A 54 -8.45 -3.73 14.33
N PHE A 55 -8.15 -4.01 13.06
CA PHE A 55 -8.82 -5.10 12.35
C PHE A 55 -8.49 -6.47 12.95
N PHE A 56 -7.25 -6.69 13.39
CA PHE A 56 -6.86 -7.91 14.08
C PHE A 56 -7.67 -8.14 15.37
N VAL A 57 -7.87 -7.08 16.16
CA VAL A 57 -8.58 -7.15 17.44
C VAL A 57 -10.09 -7.33 17.25
N ASN A 58 -10.70 -6.52 16.37
CA ASN A 58 -12.12 -6.61 16.05
C ASN A 58 -12.45 -5.95 14.70
N ALA A 59 -12.40 -6.73 13.61
CA ALA A 59 -12.65 -6.24 12.26
C ALA A 59 -14.03 -5.59 12.07
N GLU A 60 -15.09 -6.15 12.65
CA GLU A 60 -16.46 -5.65 12.51
C GLU A 60 -16.60 -4.25 13.11
N ARG A 61 -16.03 -4.02 14.30
CA ARG A 61 -16.03 -2.69 14.94
C ARG A 61 -15.01 -1.74 14.31
N ALA A 62 -13.89 -2.24 13.80
CA ALA A 62 -12.86 -1.42 13.18
C ALA A 62 -13.36 -0.77 11.89
N LEU A 63 -14.02 -1.54 11.02
CA LEU A 63 -14.41 -1.09 9.68
C LEU A 63 -15.15 0.27 9.65
N PRO A 64 -16.25 0.49 10.39
CA PRO A 64 -16.95 1.78 10.35
C PRO A 64 -16.09 2.94 10.86
N ILE A 65 -15.24 2.72 11.86
CA ILE A 65 -14.33 3.74 12.42
C ILE A 65 -13.25 4.10 11.40
N VAL A 66 -12.66 3.10 10.76
CA VAL A 66 -11.59 3.28 9.77
C VAL A 66 -12.13 3.98 8.52
N LYS A 67 -13.34 3.64 8.06
CA LYS A 67 -14.02 4.34 6.96
C LYS A 67 -14.28 5.82 7.29
N GLU A 68 -14.74 6.12 8.50
CA GLU A 68 -14.95 7.50 8.94
C GLU A 68 -13.63 8.28 9.03
N ALA A 69 -12.55 7.66 9.55
CA ALA A 69 -11.24 8.27 9.64
C ALA A 69 -10.62 8.53 8.25
N GLU A 70 -10.75 7.58 7.31
CA GLU A 70 -10.31 7.72 5.92
C GLU A 70 -10.98 8.94 5.28
N GLN A 71 -12.31 9.03 5.36
CA GLN A 71 -13.06 10.13 4.75
C GLN A 71 -12.62 11.50 5.27
N LYS A 72 -12.31 11.61 6.57
CA LYS A 72 -11.85 12.86 7.20
C LYS A 72 -10.42 13.26 6.82
N SER A 73 -9.61 12.29 6.39
CA SER A 73 -8.18 12.48 6.14
C SER A 73 -7.80 12.45 4.66
N ARG A 74 -8.77 12.22 3.75
CA ARG A 74 -8.54 12.34 2.30
C ARG A 74 -7.97 13.71 1.92
N ASN A 75 -7.14 13.72 0.89
CA ASN A 75 -6.46 14.90 0.36
C ASN A 75 -5.48 15.62 1.31
N ASP A 76 -5.07 15.02 2.44
CA ASP A 76 -3.96 15.54 3.24
C ASP A 76 -2.60 15.22 2.58
N PRO A 77 -1.85 16.23 2.08
CA PRO A 77 -0.58 16.00 1.39
C PRO A 77 0.50 15.30 2.23
N TYR A 78 0.40 15.41 3.56
CA TYR A 78 1.37 14.87 4.52
C TYR A 78 0.83 13.69 5.30
N GLY A 79 -0.46 13.39 5.14
CA GLY A 79 -1.15 12.32 5.84
C GLY A 79 -0.68 10.92 5.45
N ASP A 80 -1.19 9.95 6.18
CA ASP A 80 -0.97 8.52 5.93
C ASP A 80 -2.31 7.81 5.62
N THR A 81 -3.22 8.53 4.97
CA THR A 81 -4.58 8.05 4.60
C THR A 81 -4.54 6.80 3.74
N TYR A 82 -3.54 6.67 2.86
CA TYR A 82 -3.30 5.46 2.08
C TYR A 82 -3.21 4.19 2.95
N LYS A 83 -2.72 4.27 4.20
CA LYS A 83 -2.70 3.12 5.11
C LYS A 83 -4.10 2.65 5.50
N LEU A 84 -5.01 3.59 5.73
CA LEU A 84 -6.41 3.28 6.02
C LEU A 84 -7.06 2.66 4.78
N GLN A 85 -6.82 3.25 3.61
CA GLN A 85 -7.35 2.78 2.33
C GLN A 85 -6.87 1.35 2.02
N THR A 86 -5.57 1.07 2.11
CA THR A 86 -5.01 -0.29 1.94
C THR A 86 -5.63 -1.28 2.92
N ALA A 87 -5.68 -0.94 4.21
CA ALA A 87 -6.26 -1.85 5.21
C ALA A 87 -7.75 -2.14 4.94
N ILE A 88 -8.53 -1.17 4.47
CA ILE A 88 -9.91 -1.43 4.08
C ILE A 88 -9.96 -2.41 2.90
N VAL A 89 -9.13 -2.22 1.86
CA VAL A 89 -9.07 -3.14 0.72
C VAL A 89 -8.70 -4.55 1.18
N ASP A 90 -7.66 -4.70 2.00
CA ASP A 90 -7.20 -6.01 2.48
C ASP A 90 -8.28 -6.77 3.25
N HIS A 91 -9.09 -6.06 4.03
CA HIS A 91 -10.13 -6.67 4.86
C HIS A 91 -11.48 -6.86 4.17
N THR A 92 -11.78 -6.11 3.10
CA THR A 92 -13.11 -6.10 2.48
C THR A 92 -13.11 -6.46 1.00
N GLY A 93 -11.97 -6.35 0.31
CA GLY A 93 -11.87 -6.40 -1.14
C GLY A 93 -12.49 -5.20 -1.86
N ASP A 94 -12.89 -4.15 -1.13
CA ASP A 94 -13.56 -2.98 -1.70
C ASP A 94 -12.58 -2.08 -2.45
N LEU A 95 -12.46 -2.31 -3.76
CA LEU A 95 -11.53 -1.59 -4.64
C LEU A 95 -11.88 -0.10 -4.82
N THR A 96 -13.01 0.40 -4.31
CA THR A 96 -13.25 1.86 -4.27
C THR A 96 -12.15 2.59 -3.50
N TYR A 97 -11.58 1.98 -2.45
CA TYR A 97 -10.49 2.59 -1.69
C TYR A 97 -9.14 2.55 -2.42
N GLN A 98 -8.95 1.63 -3.37
CA GLN A 98 -7.81 1.67 -4.29
C GLN A 98 -7.94 2.86 -5.25
N ASN A 99 -9.14 3.14 -5.76
CA ASN A 99 -9.39 4.33 -6.57
C ASN A 99 -9.16 5.61 -5.77
N HIS A 100 -9.56 5.66 -4.50
CA HIS A 100 -9.25 6.82 -3.64
C HIS A 100 -7.74 7.06 -3.51
N MET A 101 -6.92 6.01 -3.37
CA MET A 101 -5.45 6.16 -3.33
C MET A 101 -4.91 6.78 -4.62
N ILE A 102 -5.43 6.35 -5.78
CA ILE A 102 -5.06 6.89 -7.09
C ILE A 102 -5.51 8.35 -7.25
N GLU A 103 -6.76 8.66 -6.88
CA GLU A 103 -7.32 10.02 -6.93
C GLU A 103 -6.54 10.99 -6.03
N ASP A 104 -6.17 10.56 -4.83
CA ASP A 104 -5.48 11.38 -3.84
C ASP A 104 -3.97 11.52 -4.18
N TYR A 105 -3.42 10.63 -5.02
CA TYR A 105 -1.99 10.55 -5.37
C TYR A 105 -1.34 11.91 -5.74
N PRO A 106 -1.93 12.73 -6.63
CA PRO A 106 -1.31 13.99 -7.07
C PRO A 106 -1.13 15.00 -5.95
N ALA A 107 -1.96 14.93 -4.90
CA ALA A 107 -1.91 15.85 -3.76
C ALA A 107 -0.78 15.51 -2.77
N TYR A 108 -0.28 14.27 -2.77
CA TYR A 108 0.74 13.85 -1.81
C TYR A 108 2.07 14.57 -2.02
N HIS A 109 2.67 14.96 -0.91
CA HIS A 109 4.04 15.47 -0.87
C HIS A 109 5.02 14.39 -1.38
N LYS A 110 6.11 14.82 -2.02
CA LYS A 110 7.10 13.93 -2.66
C LYS A 110 7.60 12.76 -1.79
N ARG A 111 7.67 12.93 -0.47
CA ARG A 111 8.11 11.86 0.46
C ARG A 111 7.08 10.75 0.65
N LYS A 112 5.80 11.02 0.37
CA LYS A 112 4.70 10.06 0.50
C LYS A 112 4.42 9.31 -0.80
N LYS A 113 4.68 9.93 -1.95
CA LYS A 113 4.43 9.34 -3.27
C LYS A 113 4.93 7.89 -3.42
N PRO A 114 6.20 7.53 -3.09
CA PRO A 114 6.64 6.14 -3.19
C PRO A 114 5.84 5.19 -2.31
N LEU A 115 5.49 5.63 -1.09
CA LEU A 115 4.70 4.82 -0.15
C LEU A 115 3.28 4.55 -0.67
N VAL A 116 2.68 5.51 -1.38
CA VAL A 116 1.35 5.36 -1.99
C VAL A 116 1.41 4.42 -3.20
N VAL A 117 2.47 4.52 -4.01
CA VAL A 117 2.72 3.59 -5.13
C VAL A 117 2.85 2.15 -4.62
N ASP A 118 3.65 1.93 -3.56
CA ASP A 118 3.77 0.63 -2.90
C ASP A 118 2.42 0.14 -2.35
N ALA A 119 1.64 1.03 -1.75
CA ALA A 119 0.35 0.72 -1.15
C ALA A 119 -0.69 0.29 -2.20
N ILE A 120 -0.73 0.95 -3.36
CA ILE A 120 -1.58 0.57 -4.49
C ILE A 120 -1.15 -0.82 -5.00
N ASN A 121 0.15 -1.09 -5.14
CA ASN A 121 0.62 -2.40 -5.61
C ASN A 121 0.29 -3.57 -4.66
N ARG A 122 0.11 -3.31 -3.37
CA ARG A 122 -0.29 -4.35 -2.40
C ARG A 122 -1.75 -4.78 -2.52
N THR A 123 -2.55 -4.01 -3.25
CA THR A 123 -3.96 -4.32 -3.51
C THR A 123 -4.11 -5.12 -4.81
N PRO A 124 -5.24 -5.82 -5.03
CA PRO A 124 -5.44 -6.61 -6.25
C PRO A 124 -5.27 -5.77 -7.53
N ALA A 125 -4.39 -6.23 -8.43
CA ALA A 125 -4.15 -5.59 -9.71
C ALA A 125 -5.40 -5.64 -10.61
N ASN A 126 -5.65 -4.53 -11.30
CA ASN A 126 -6.69 -4.37 -12.31
C ASN A 126 -6.27 -3.33 -13.36
N GLU A 127 -7.11 -3.13 -14.37
CA GLU A 127 -6.87 -2.18 -15.47
C GLU A 127 -6.56 -0.76 -14.96
N THR A 128 -7.29 -0.27 -13.95
CA THR A 128 -7.09 1.06 -13.37
C THR A 128 -5.70 1.21 -12.74
N THR A 129 -5.24 0.20 -11.99
CA THR A 129 -3.87 0.23 -11.43
C THR A 129 -2.79 0.14 -12.50
N VAL A 130 -3.03 -0.67 -13.54
CA VAL A 130 -2.10 -0.83 -14.66
C VAL A 130 -1.94 0.50 -15.40
N ASP A 131 -3.03 1.18 -15.70
CA ASP A 131 -3.00 2.47 -16.38
C ASP A 131 -2.40 3.58 -15.50
N PHE A 132 -2.70 3.56 -14.20
CA PHE A 132 -2.06 4.46 -13.24
C PHE A 132 -0.53 4.30 -13.25
N PHE A 133 -0.01 3.08 -13.16
CA PHE A 133 1.44 2.86 -13.19
C PHE A 133 2.06 3.26 -14.54
N LYS A 134 1.40 3.00 -15.67
CA LYS A 134 1.85 3.49 -17.00
C LYS A 134 1.95 5.01 -17.02
N GLU A 135 0.94 5.71 -16.52
CA GLU A 135 0.94 7.18 -16.47
C GLU A 135 2.10 7.69 -15.60
N LEU A 136 2.31 7.09 -14.42
CA LEU A 136 3.42 7.47 -13.54
C LEU A 136 4.78 7.23 -14.20
N VAL A 137 4.99 6.09 -14.86
CA VAL A 137 6.25 5.83 -15.59
C VAL A 137 6.57 6.95 -16.58
N LEU A 138 5.55 7.50 -17.23
CA LEU A 138 5.71 8.53 -18.27
C LEU A 138 5.82 9.96 -17.72
N THR A 139 5.21 10.25 -16.57
CA THR A 139 4.98 11.64 -16.13
C THR A 139 5.51 11.98 -14.74
N GLU A 140 5.77 10.99 -13.89
CA GLU A 140 6.21 11.23 -12.52
C GLU A 140 7.63 11.79 -12.47
N THR A 141 7.83 12.79 -11.62
CA THR A 141 9.11 13.48 -11.43
C THR A 141 9.83 13.04 -10.16
N ASN A 142 9.12 12.38 -9.24
CA ASN A 142 9.72 11.71 -8.11
C ASN A 142 10.36 10.38 -8.56
N GLU A 143 11.70 10.33 -8.55
CA GLU A 143 12.48 9.18 -9.04
C GLU A 143 12.11 7.86 -8.33
N ASP A 144 11.95 7.87 -7.00
CA ASP A 144 11.60 6.67 -6.23
C ASP A 144 10.20 6.16 -6.61
N ALA A 145 9.22 7.05 -6.77
CA ALA A 145 7.86 6.69 -7.16
C ALA A 145 7.81 6.19 -8.62
N ALA A 146 8.56 6.82 -9.54
CA ALA A 146 8.68 6.37 -10.92
C ALA A 146 9.36 4.99 -11.01
N ALA A 147 10.41 4.76 -10.22
CA ALA A 147 11.13 3.49 -10.15
C ALA A 147 10.24 2.36 -9.59
N GLY A 148 9.42 2.67 -8.58
CA GLY A 148 8.39 1.76 -8.05
C GLY A 148 7.31 1.45 -9.08
N ALA A 149 6.72 2.49 -9.71
CA ALA A 149 5.70 2.32 -10.74
C ALA A 149 6.20 1.48 -11.94
N SER A 150 7.47 1.63 -12.34
CA SER A 150 8.07 0.82 -13.41
C SER A 150 8.07 -0.67 -13.08
N MET A 151 8.43 -1.02 -11.84
CA MET A 151 8.45 -2.40 -11.36
C MET A 151 7.03 -2.95 -11.22
N TYR A 152 6.15 -2.18 -10.58
CA TYR A 152 4.77 -2.59 -10.30
C TYR A 152 3.89 -2.66 -11.54
N PHE A 153 4.20 -1.89 -12.59
CA PHE A 153 3.60 -2.07 -13.91
C PHE A 153 3.89 -3.47 -14.47
N LEU A 154 5.15 -3.91 -14.46
CA LEU A 154 5.53 -5.24 -14.94
C LEU A 154 4.92 -6.36 -14.06
N ASP A 155 4.92 -6.16 -12.75
CA ASP A 155 4.35 -7.12 -11.79
C ASP A 155 2.83 -7.26 -11.98
N SER A 156 2.12 -6.14 -12.19
CA SER A 156 0.67 -6.13 -12.44
C SER A 156 0.29 -6.86 -13.74
N LEU A 157 1.20 -6.89 -14.71
CA LEU A 157 1.06 -7.61 -15.96
C LEU A 157 1.50 -9.08 -15.87
N ASN A 158 1.95 -9.55 -14.70
CA ASN A 158 2.56 -10.86 -14.50
C ASN A 158 3.66 -11.17 -15.53
N VAL A 159 4.46 -10.16 -15.91
CA VAL A 159 5.61 -10.39 -16.81
C VAL A 159 6.54 -11.38 -16.12
N ALA A 160 6.73 -12.54 -16.76
CA ALA A 160 7.42 -13.65 -16.15
C ALA A 160 8.84 -13.27 -15.68
N ASN A 161 9.22 -13.81 -14.52
CA ASN A 161 10.56 -13.68 -13.94
C ASN A 161 11.02 -15.05 -13.36
N ALA A 162 10.46 -16.14 -13.90
CA ALA A 162 10.61 -17.48 -13.34
C ALA A 162 11.91 -18.16 -13.85
N THR A 163 12.29 -17.91 -15.10
CA THR A 163 13.51 -18.45 -15.69
C THR A 163 14.59 -17.39 -15.87
N GLN A 164 15.83 -17.83 -16.08
CA GLN A 164 16.94 -16.93 -16.41
C GLN A 164 16.69 -16.15 -17.70
N HIS A 165 15.96 -16.72 -18.66
CA HIS A 165 15.59 -16.03 -19.89
C HIS A 165 14.57 -14.92 -19.62
N ASP A 166 13.54 -15.22 -18.82
CA ASP A 166 12.50 -14.25 -18.48
C ASP A 166 13.09 -13.08 -17.68
N ARG A 167 14.06 -13.35 -16.78
CA ARG A 167 14.84 -12.33 -16.06
C ARG A 167 15.49 -11.32 -16.99
N VAL A 168 16.14 -11.79 -18.04
CA VAL A 168 16.82 -10.89 -19.00
C VAL A 168 15.81 -9.99 -19.71
N ILE A 169 14.63 -10.51 -20.03
CA ILE A 169 13.55 -9.71 -20.64
C ILE A 169 13.01 -8.70 -19.64
N TYR A 170 12.72 -9.13 -18.41
CA TYR A 170 12.23 -8.29 -17.32
C TYR A 170 13.21 -7.15 -17.02
N ASP A 171 14.48 -7.46 -16.80
CA ASP A 171 15.53 -6.48 -16.49
C ASP A 171 15.69 -5.47 -17.63
N ARG A 172 15.68 -5.91 -18.89
CA ARG A 172 15.73 -5.00 -20.05
C ARG A 172 14.52 -4.06 -20.07
N LEU A 173 13.31 -4.58 -19.88
CA LEU A 173 12.10 -3.76 -19.85
C LEU A 173 12.16 -2.76 -18.71
N LEU A 174 12.60 -3.19 -17.53
CA LEU A 174 12.72 -2.33 -16.35
C LEU A 174 13.74 -1.20 -16.58
N ASP A 175 14.87 -1.49 -17.21
CA ASP A 175 15.88 -0.49 -17.58
C ASP A 175 15.31 0.55 -18.56
N GLU A 176 14.57 0.10 -19.58
CA GLU A 176 13.95 0.99 -20.55
C GLU A 176 12.85 1.87 -19.93
N LEU A 177 12.01 1.30 -19.04
CA LEU A 177 10.96 2.03 -18.31
C LEU A 177 11.54 3.12 -17.38
N ARG A 178 12.73 2.87 -16.83
CA ARG A 178 13.44 3.79 -15.93
C ARG A 178 14.34 4.81 -16.65
N SER A 179 14.52 4.67 -17.97
CA SER A 179 15.35 5.59 -18.75
C SER A 179 14.74 6.99 -18.88
N ASP A 180 15.54 8.03 -19.15
CA ASP A 180 15.02 9.38 -19.43
C ASP A 180 14.40 9.52 -20.84
N ASP A 181 14.53 8.51 -21.70
CA ASP A 181 14.00 8.52 -23.07
C ASP A 181 12.52 8.09 -23.08
N THR A 182 11.62 9.07 -23.20
CA THR A 182 10.18 8.84 -23.37
C THR A 182 9.84 7.86 -24.48
N SER A 183 10.62 7.83 -25.56
CA SER A 183 10.41 6.88 -26.67
C SER A 183 10.78 5.46 -26.26
N ALA A 184 11.84 5.28 -25.48
CA ALA A 184 12.21 3.98 -24.90
C ALA A 184 11.13 3.50 -23.93
N LYS A 185 10.67 4.35 -23.00
CA LYS A 185 9.57 4.02 -22.08
C LYS A 185 8.33 3.53 -22.82
N ARG A 186 7.91 4.24 -23.87
CA ARG A 186 6.73 3.87 -24.67
C ARG A 186 6.89 2.53 -25.39
N ARG A 187 8.08 2.24 -25.93
CA ARG A 187 8.36 0.93 -26.55
C ARG A 187 8.31 -0.19 -25.51
N ALA A 188 8.90 0.02 -24.33
CA ALA A 188 8.90 -0.95 -23.26
C ALA A 188 7.48 -1.25 -22.75
N ILE A 189 6.62 -0.24 -22.62
CA ILE A 189 5.20 -0.42 -22.26
C ILE A 189 4.50 -1.33 -23.28
N VAL A 190 4.58 -1.00 -24.57
CA VAL A 190 3.94 -1.81 -25.63
C VAL A 190 4.47 -3.24 -25.64
N GLN A 191 5.78 -3.41 -25.43
CA GLN A 191 6.37 -4.74 -25.38
C GLN A 191 5.92 -5.55 -24.15
N ALA A 192 5.81 -4.91 -22.97
CA ALA A 192 5.32 -5.56 -21.77
C ALA A 192 3.86 -6.01 -21.92
N GLU A 193 2.99 -5.15 -22.48
CA GLU A 193 1.59 -5.47 -22.78
C GLU A 193 1.48 -6.63 -23.78
N SER A 194 2.31 -6.63 -24.83
CA SER A 194 2.34 -7.72 -25.81
C SER A 194 2.78 -9.04 -25.19
N THR A 195 3.78 -9.00 -24.30
CA THR A 195 4.26 -10.18 -23.56
C THR A 195 3.17 -10.75 -22.64
N ALA A 196 2.33 -9.88 -22.07
CA ALA A 196 1.20 -10.25 -21.23
C ALA A 196 -0.05 -10.69 -22.02
N GLY A 197 -0.01 -10.64 -23.36
CA GLY A 197 -1.15 -11.00 -24.22
C GLY A 197 -2.26 -9.95 -24.26
N LEU A 198 -1.94 -8.68 -23.97
CA LEU A 198 -2.92 -7.58 -23.94
C LEU A 198 -3.03 -6.79 -25.25
N THR A 199 -2.24 -7.11 -26.28
CA THR A 199 -2.19 -6.35 -27.55
C THR A 199 -3.06 -6.91 -28.69
N ASP A 200 -4.13 -7.64 -28.39
CA ASP A 200 -5.13 -8.05 -29.40
C ASP A 200 -6.53 -7.55 -29.00
N SER A 201 -6.85 -6.30 -29.35
CA SER A 201 -8.22 -5.73 -29.41
C SER A 201 -8.25 -4.53 -30.35
#